data_AF-A0A1R4G0K5-F1
#
_entry.id   AF-A0A1R4G0K5-F1
#
_cell.length_a   1.000
_cell.length_b   1.000
_cell.length_c   1.000
_cell.angle_alpha   90.00
_cell.angle_beta   90.00
_cell.angle_gamma   90.00
#
_symmetry.space_group_name_H-M   'P 1'
#
loop_
_entity.id
_entity.type
_entity.pdbx_description
1 polymer ?
#
loop_
_entity_poly.entity_id
_entity_poly.type
_entity_poly.pdbx_seq_one_letter_code
_entity_poly.pdbx_strand_id
1 'polypeptide(L)'
;MHSSYKWIVLFGAFIIYLFDALEIAILSFALPAVSQEFGLEPVQAGLLATATLLGMGFSGPIMGWLADNRGRKFALIVCLIVFIALTAAIYVVPNFGVFIVLRFVAGLGLGGVWSIISAFVVETWPPHQRGKAVAFVLASFPIGGVAAAQLATFMMPNWRLMFLIAGLSAALPLLIAIFLFKESAVWQEERAKREPGENANLNELFKPGIARVTIFASLVATAAFVAYYGASTWLPSYLETERGLEPHAVGQFMTWLNLGMFAGYIVFGWLADKIGKKNALLIAMFGSGVLMPLYGIVTDQSVLLWLGPLYAFFMTFAGLFGSYLGELFPTRIRATGAGFTFNVGRGISAFAPMILGGVAAATSFAAGLVVAGLVFLLGGVFLLFLPKAPSDVKAVTETSTLKGVKTDA
;
A
#
# COMPACT_ATOMS: atom_id res chain seq x y z
N MET A 1 -27.86 17.53 -2.83
CA MET A 1 -27.20 16.64 -3.82
C MET A 1 -25.76 16.22 -3.46
N HIS A 2 -24.97 16.97 -2.65
CA HIS A 2 -23.61 16.54 -2.26
C HIS A 2 -23.54 15.37 -1.24
N SER A 3 -24.59 15.13 -0.45
CA SER A 3 -24.57 14.11 0.61
C SER A 3 -24.48 12.66 0.10
N SER A 4 -25.03 12.35 -1.07
CA SER A 4 -25.01 10.98 -1.62
C SER A 4 -23.71 10.65 -2.36
N TYR A 5 -23.03 11.65 -2.92
CA TYR A 5 -21.83 11.44 -3.73
C TYR A 5 -20.64 10.91 -2.90
N LYS A 6 -20.49 11.36 -1.65
CA LYS A 6 -19.44 10.85 -0.75
C LYS A 6 -19.51 9.34 -0.53
N TRP A 7 -20.71 8.76 -0.58
CA TRP A 7 -20.93 7.32 -0.44
C TRP A 7 -20.59 6.58 -1.73
N ILE A 8 -20.91 7.16 -2.90
CA ILE A 8 -20.47 6.63 -4.20
C ILE A 8 -18.95 6.56 -4.25
N VAL A 9 -18.26 7.64 -3.84
CA VAL A 9 -16.79 7.66 -3.75
C VAL A 9 -16.31 6.62 -2.75
N LEU A 10 -16.90 6.52 -1.56
CA LEU A 10 -16.46 5.57 -0.53
C LEU A 10 -16.55 4.11 -1.02
N PHE A 11 -17.72 3.67 -1.47
CA PHE A 11 -17.92 2.28 -1.87
C PHE A 11 -17.27 1.95 -3.22
N GLY A 12 -17.27 2.89 -4.17
CA GLY A 12 -16.57 2.70 -5.43
C GLY A 12 -15.07 2.62 -5.22
N ALA A 13 -14.49 3.47 -4.36
CA ALA A 13 -13.08 3.42 -3.99
C ALA A 13 -12.72 2.12 -3.27
N PHE A 14 -13.60 1.64 -2.38
CA PHE A 14 -13.44 0.36 -1.71
C PHE A 14 -13.31 -0.78 -2.72
N ILE A 15 -14.22 -0.86 -3.72
CA ILE A 15 -14.17 -1.87 -4.77
C ILE A 15 -12.91 -1.71 -5.63
N ILE A 16 -12.58 -0.49 -6.06
CA ILE A 16 -11.37 -0.24 -6.86
C ILE A 16 -10.10 -0.71 -6.13
N TYR A 17 -9.97 -0.37 -4.85
CA TYR A 17 -8.80 -0.75 -4.06
C TYR A 17 -8.78 -2.23 -3.67
N LEU A 18 -9.95 -2.88 -3.61
CA LEU A 18 -10.05 -4.33 -3.42
C LEU A 18 -9.42 -5.07 -4.59
N PHE A 19 -9.74 -4.65 -5.82
CA PHE A 19 -9.18 -5.26 -7.03
C PHE A 19 -7.70 -4.94 -7.20
N ASP A 20 -7.25 -3.73 -6.84
CA ASP A 20 -5.82 -3.39 -6.76
C ASP A 20 -5.07 -4.37 -5.83
N ALA A 21 -5.64 -4.67 -4.67
CA ALA A 21 -5.04 -5.61 -3.72
C ALA A 21 -5.07 -7.07 -4.21
N LEU A 22 -6.18 -7.49 -4.84
CA LEU A 22 -6.31 -8.81 -5.45
C LEU A 22 -5.18 -9.05 -6.46
N GLU A 23 -4.96 -8.11 -7.38
CA GLU A 23 -3.93 -8.17 -8.43
C GLU A 23 -2.50 -8.30 -7.89
N ILE A 24 -2.24 -7.61 -6.78
CA ILE A 24 -0.96 -7.70 -6.09
C ILE A 24 -0.79 -9.07 -5.45
N ALA A 25 -1.84 -9.56 -4.78
CA ALA A 25 -1.81 -10.78 -3.98
C ALA A 25 -1.76 -12.07 -4.81
N ILE A 26 -2.41 -12.13 -5.98
CA ILE A 26 -2.40 -13.34 -6.83
C ILE A 26 -0.99 -13.77 -7.25
N LEU A 27 -0.01 -12.86 -7.25
CA LEU A 27 1.38 -13.23 -7.53
C LEU A 27 1.90 -14.26 -6.54
N SER A 28 1.75 -13.98 -5.24
CA SER A 28 2.32 -14.79 -4.16
C SER A 28 1.78 -16.22 -4.19
N PHE A 29 0.52 -16.41 -4.61
CA PHE A 29 -0.08 -17.72 -4.80
C PHE A 29 0.36 -18.41 -6.10
N ALA A 30 0.64 -17.64 -7.17
CA ALA A 30 1.13 -18.17 -8.43
C ALA A 30 2.63 -18.55 -8.40
N LEU A 31 3.42 -17.94 -7.51
CA LEU A 31 4.88 -18.09 -7.48
C LEU A 31 5.36 -19.56 -7.47
N PRO A 32 4.78 -20.49 -6.69
CA PRO A 32 5.21 -21.89 -6.72
C PRO A 32 5.09 -22.52 -8.11
N ALA A 33 3.92 -22.39 -8.77
CA ALA A 33 3.70 -22.97 -10.10
C ALA A 33 4.52 -22.27 -11.19
N VAL A 34 4.67 -20.94 -11.11
CA VAL A 34 5.54 -20.16 -12.02
C VAL A 34 6.99 -20.59 -11.87
N SER A 35 7.45 -20.82 -10.64
CA SER A 35 8.82 -21.25 -10.36
C SER A 35 9.07 -22.68 -10.87
N GLN A 36 8.09 -23.56 -10.71
CA GLN A 36 8.15 -24.92 -11.25
C GLN A 36 8.24 -24.92 -12.79
N GLU A 37 7.42 -24.12 -13.46
CA GLU A 37 7.38 -24.07 -14.92
C GLU A 37 8.64 -23.48 -15.55
N PHE A 38 9.15 -22.38 -14.99
CA PHE A 38 10.34 -21.70 -15.51
C PHE A 38 11.66 -22.16 -14.86
N GLY A 39 11.61 -23.13 -13.93
CA GLY A 39 12.79 -23.65 -13.22
C GLY A 39 13.50 -22.58 -12.38
N LEU A 40 12.73 -21.74 -11.68
CA LEU A 40 13.26 -20.57 -10.97
C LEU A 40 13.69 -20.90 -9.54
N GLU A 41 14.83 -20.34 -9.14
CA GLU A 41 15.21 -20.24 -7.73
C GLU A 41 14.36 -19.19 -6.99
N PRO A 42 14.21 -19.26 -5.66
CA PRO A 42 13.44 -18.27 -4.88
C PRO A 42 13.86 -16.82 -5.15
N VAL A 43 15.15 -16.56 -5.28
CA VAL A 43 15.69 -15.22 -5.60
C VAL A 43 15.19 -14.74 -6.97
N GLN A 44 15.18 -15.63 -7.97
CA GLN A 44 14.68 -15.32 -9.31
C GLN A 44 13.16 -15.11 -9.29
N ALA A 45 12.39 -16.00 -8.65
CA ALA A 45 10.95 -15.84 -8.51
C ALA A 45 10.56 -14.51 -7.82
N GLY A 46 11.35 -14.09 -6.81
CA GLY A 46 11.22 -12.80 -6.15
C GLY A 46 11.39 -11.57 -7.07
N LEU A 47 12.03 -11.72 -8.24
CA LEU A 47 12.16 -10.64 -9.23
C LEU A 47 10.81 -10.19 -9.79
N LEU A 48 9.79 -11.08 -9.87
CA LEU A 48 8.46 -10.68 -10.37
C LEU A 48 7.78 -9.70 -9.41
N ALA A 49 7.89 -9.97 -8.11
CA ALA A 49 7.39 -9.07 -7.07
C ALA A 49 8.20 -7.78 -7.04
N THR A 50 9.53 -7.88 -7.17
CA THR A 50 10.45 -6.75 -7.27
C THR A 50 10.10 -5.84 -8.44
N ALA A 51 9.92 -6.39 -9.64
CA ALA A 51 9.57 -5.64 -10.84
C ALA A 51 8.25 -4.86 -10.64
N THR A 52 7.24 -5.54 -10.09
CA THR A 52 5.93 -4.92 -9.79
C THR A 52 6.08 -3.75 -8.81
N LEU A 53 6.80 -3.95 -7.71
CA LEU A 53 6.98 -2.94 -6.66
C LEU A 53 7.86 -1.77 -7.13
N LEU A 54 8.87 -2.01 -7.96
CA LEU A 54 9.63 -0.94 -8.62
C LEU A 54 8.70 -0.10 -9.49
N GLY A 55 7.89 -0.75 -10.34
CA GLY A 55 6.88 -0.07 -11.14
C GLY A 55 5.95 0.80 -10.27
N MET A 56 5.46 0.27 -9.15
CA MET A 56 4.65 1.06 -8.21
C MET A 56 5.41 2.23 -7.59
N GLY A 57 6.68 2.05 -7.24
CA GLY A 57 7.53 3.13 -6.73
C GLY A 57 7.71 4.26 -7.73
N PHE A 58 8.00 3.91 -8.99
CA PHE A 58 8.12 4.88 -10.10
C PHE A 58 6.78 5.53 -10.47
N SER A 59 5.66 4.84 -10.25
CA SER A 59 4.33 5.38 -10.54
C SER A 59 3.99 6.60 -9.71
N GLY A 60 4.50 6.71 -8.47
CA GLY A 60 4.09 7.75 -7.53
C GLY A 60 4.25 9.16 -8.08
N PRO A 61 5.46 9.56 -8.49
CA PRO A 61 5.68 10.86 -9.12
C PRO A 61 4.89 11.04 -10.44
N ILE A 62 4.81 9.99 -11.28
CA ILE A 62 4.20 10.06 -12.61
C ILE A 62 2.69 10.22 -12.51
N MET A 63 2.03 9.31 -11.80
CA MET A 63 0.57 9.28 -11.64
C MET A 63 0.09 10.36 -10.67
N GLY A 64 0.90 10.75 -9.67
CA GLY A 64 0.64 11.91 -8.84
C GLY A 64 0.64 13.20 -9.66
N TRP A 65 1.67 13.41 -10.49
CA TRP A 65 1.70 14.54 -11.43
C TRP A 65 0.52 14.50 -12.40
N LEU A 66 0.19 13.33 -12.95
CA LEU A 66 -0.93 13.19 -13.87
C LEU A 66 -2.26 13.54 -13.19
N ALA A 67 -2.46 13.07 -11.97
CA ALA A 67 -3.65 13.35 -11.17
C ALA A 67 -3.75 14.83 -10.79
N ASP A 68 -2.64 15.49 -10.49
CA ASP A 68 -2.60 16.90 -10.11
C ASP A 68 -2.82 17.84 -11.31
N ASN A 69 -2.43 17.44 -12.52
CA ASN A 69 -2.47 18.30 -13.71
C ASN A 69 -3.63 18.01 -14.66
N ARG A 70 -4.01 16.73 -14.81
CA ARG A 70 -5.09 16.31 -15.73
C ARG A 70 -6.35 15.82 -15.01
N GLY A 71 -6.38 15.88 -13.69
CA GLY A 71 -7.53 15.50 -12.88
C GLY A 71 -7.41 14.11 -12.27
N ARG A 72 -8.06 13.94 -11.12
CA ARG A 72 -8.03 12.72 -10.31
C ARG A 72 -8.68 11.56 -11.07
N LYS A 73 -9.81 11.82 -11.75
CA LYS A 73 -10.58 10.80 -12.47
C LYS A 73 -9.78 10.27 -13.67
N PHE A 74 -9.18 11.16 -14.45
CA PHE A 74 -8.40 10.78 -15.62
C PHE A 74 -7.22 9.87 -15.23
N ALA A 75 -6.44 10.29 -14.23
CA ALA A 75 -5.30 9.50 -13.77
C ALA A 75 -5.72 8.12 -13.24
N LEU A 76 -6.84 8.02 -12.52
CA LEU A 76 -7.38 6.75 -12.04
C LEU A 76 -7.76 5.80 -13.18
N ILE A 77 -8.43 6.32 -14.21
CA ILE A 77 -8.82 5.53 -15.40
C ILE A 77 -7.58 5.02 -16.14
N VAL A 78 -6.56 5.87 -16.32
CA VAL A 78 -5.29 5.46 -16.94
C VAL A 78 -4.63 4.33 -16.14
N CYS A 79 -4.56 4.46 -14.81
CA CYS A 79 -4.03 3.42 -13.93
C CYS A 79 -4.76 2.08 -14.16
N LEU A 80 -6.10 2.11 -14.13
CA LEU A 80 -6.96 0.95 -14.29
C LEU A 80 -6.75 0.27 -15.65
N ILE A 81 -6.79 1.03 -16.75
CA ILE A 81 -6.60 0.48 -18.10
C ILE A 81 -5.23 -0.20 -18.23
N VAL A 82 -4.17 0.45 -17.75
CA VAL A 82 -2.80 -0.06 -17.87
C VAL A 82 -2.67 -1.39 -17.14
N PHE A 83 -3.10 -1.49 -15.88
CA PHE A 83 -2.91 -2.75 -15.16
C PHE A 83 -3.88 -3.84 -15.63
N ILE A 84 -5.13 -3.52 -16.02
CA ILE A 84 -6.09 -4.50 -16.58
C ILE A 84 -5.49 -5.18 -17.81
N ALA A 85 -5.04 -4.38 -18.77
CA ALA A 85 -4.54 -4.89 -20.04
C ALA A 85 -3.26 -5.71 -19.85
N LEU A 86 -2.32 -5.22 -19.03
CA LEU A 86 -1.03 -5.88 -18.83
C LEU A 86 -1.13 -7.12 -17.97
N THR A 87 -2.04 -7.15 -17.00
CA THR A 87 -2.30 -8.36 -16.21
C THR A 87 -2.95 -9.43 -17.07
N ALA A 88 -3.98 -9.08 -17.85
CA ALA A 88 -4.60 -10.04 -18.77
C ALA A 88 -3.60 -10.59 -19.79
N ALA A 89 -2.66 -9.76 -20.26
CA ALA A 89 -1.60 -10.16 -21.19
C ALA A 89 -0.64 -11.21 -20.61
N ILE A 90 -0.56 -11.39 -19.27
CA ILE A 90 0.24 -12.44 -18.64
C ILE A 90 -0.18 -13.84 -19.12
N TYR A 91 -1.45 -14.02 -19.52
CA TYR A 91 -1.98 -15.28 -20.04
C TYR A 91 -1.14 -15.85 -21.20
N VAL A 92 -0.57 -15.01 -22.05
CA VAL A 92 0.18 -15.43 -23.25
C VAL A 92 1.69 -15.28 -23.10
N VAL A 93 2.20 -15.12 -21.88
CA VAL A 93 3.63 -14.92 -21.64
C VAL A 93 4.44 -16.16 -22.02
N PRO A 94 5.42 -16.02 -22.94
CA PRO A 94 6.21 -17.15 -23.43
C PRO A 94 7.44 -17.46 -22.57
N ASN A 95 7.96 -16.49 -21.82
CA ASN A 95 9.15 -16.66 -21.01
C ASN A 95 9.20 -15.68 -19.82
N PHE A 96 10.07 -15.98 -18.87
CA PHE A 96 10.23 -15.23 -17.63
C PHE A 96 10.60 -13.75 -17.83
N GLY A 97 11.43 -13.43 -18.83
CA GLY A 97 11.85 -12.05 -19.12
C GLY A 97 10.67 -11.16 -19.52
N VAL A 98 9.80 -11.66 -20.40
CA VAL A 98 8.56 -10.94 -20.78
C VAL A 98 7.65 -10.79 -19.56
N PHE A 99 7.58 -11.79 -18.68
CA PHE A 99 6.79 -11.69 -17.45
C PHE A 99 7.27 -10.54 -16.56
N ILE A 100 8.59 -10.42 -16.33
CA ILE A 100 9.18 -9.33 -15.55
C ILE A 100 8.81 -7.96 -16.14
N VAL A 101 8.93 -7.80 -17.46
CA VAL A 101 8.62 -6.53 -18.13
C VAL A 101 7.14 -6.19 -17.96
N LEU A 102 6.24 -7.13 -18.22
CA LEU A 102 4.80 -6.90 -18.02
C LEU A 102 4.48 -6.53 -16.56
N ARG A 103 5.12 -7.20 -15.59
CA ARG A 103 4.98 -6.90 -14.16
C ARG A 103 5.44 -5.49 -13.81
N PHE A 104 6.58 -5.07 -14.32
CA PHE A 104 7.09 -3.72 -14.10
C PHE A 104 6.13 -2.66 -14.66
N VAL A 105 5.68 -2.81 -15.90
CA VAL A 105 4.78 -1.84 -16.53
C VAL A 105 3.39 -1.86 -15.90
N ALA A 106 2.87 -3.03 -15.50
CA ALA A 106 1.63 -3.13 -14.72
C ALA A 106 1.75 -2.41 -13.36
N GLY A 107 2.92 -2.52 -12.71
CA GLY A 107 3.25 -1.80 -11.48
C GLY A 107 3.11 -0.27 -11.62
N LEU A 108 3.46 0.30 -12.79
CA LEU A 108 3.27 1.72 -13.07
C LEU A 108 1.80 2.15 -13.02
N GLY A 109 0.87 1.27 -13.37
CA GLY A 109 -0.57 1.49 -13.22
C GLY A 109 -1.03 1.34 -11.77
N LEU A 110 -0.58 0.29 -11.08
CA LEU A 110 -1.05 -0.04 -9.72
C LEU A 110 -0.66 1.01 -8.67
N GLY A 111 0.56 1.56 -8.71
CA GLY A 111 1.02 2.40 -7.59
C GLY A 111 0.33 3.77 -7.48
N GLY A 112 -0.30 4.27 -8.55
CA GLY A 112 -1.08 5.52 -8.53
C GLY A 112 -2.42 5.40 -7.79
N VAL A 113 -3.01 4.20 -7.76
CA VAL A 113 -4.38 3.97 -7.27
C VAL A 113 -4.54 4.41 -5.82
N TRP A 114 -3.64 3.99 -4.93
CA TRP A 114 -3.69 4.33 -3.50
C TRP A 114 -3.74 5.85 -3.25
N SER A 115 -2.88 6.61 -3.94
CA SER A 115 -2.75 8.05 -3.73
C SER A 115 -3.99 8.79 -4.24
N ILE A 116 -4.48 8.39 -5.42
CA ILE A 116 -5.65 9.02 -6.06
C ILE A 116 -6.93 8.71 -5.28
N ILE A 117 -7.11 7.46 -4.85
CA ILE A 117 -8.25 7.04 -4.03
C ILE A 117 -8.26 7.75 -2.67
N SER A 118 -7.11 7.82 -2.00
CA SER A 118 -6.99 8.54 -0.73
C SER A 118 -7.37 10.02 -0.88
N ALA A 119 -6.92 10.67 -1.96
CA ALA A 119 -7.29 12.05 -2.27
C ALA A 119 -8.79 12.21 -2.50
N PHE A 120 -9.41 11.37 -3.33
CA PHE A 120 -10.86 11.41 -3.58
C PHE A 120 -11.68 11.30 -2.30
N VAL A 121 -11.31 10.37 -1.40
CA VAL A 121 -12.02 10.18 -0.14
C VAL A 121 -11.83 11.41 0.77
N VAL A 122 -10.60 11.90 0.90
CA VAL A 122 -10.28 13.09 1.72
C VAL A 122 -11.02 14.34 1.23
N GLU A 123 -11.09 14.54 -0.08
CA GLU A 123 -11.71 15.72 -0.70
C GLU A 123 -13.24 15.67 -0.64
N THR A 124 -13.85 14.48 -0.53
CA THR A 124 -15.31 14.33 -0.47
C THR A 124 -15.87 14.21 0.96
N TRP A 125 -15.04 13.90 1.95
CA TRP A 125 -15.46 13.69 3.34
C TRP A 125 -15.08 14.86 4.28
N PRO A 126 -15.90 15.14 5.31
CA PRO A 126 -15.64 16.21 6.27
C PRO A 126 -14.40 15.90 7.13
N PRO A 127 -13.62 16.92 7.56
CA PRO A 127 -12.33 16.74 8.22
C PRO A 127 -12.29 15.69 9.34
N HIS A 128 -13.29 15.70 10.23
CA HIS A 128 -13.40 14.79 11.38
C HIS A 128 -13.76 13.33 11.02
N GLN A 129 -14.09 13.03 9.76
CA GLN A 129 -14.43 11.67 9.30
C GLN A 129 -13.44 11.13 8.26
N ARG A 130 -12.51 11.96 7.75
CA ARG A 130 -11.56 11.58 6.69
C ARG A 130 -10.73 10.37 7.07
N GLY A 131 -10.21 10.34 8.30
CA GLY A 131 -9.42 9.21 8.81
C GLY A 131 -10.18 7.89 8.75
N LYS A 132 -11.40 7.87 9.29
CA LYS A 132 -12.28 6.68 9.27
C LYS A 132 -12.66 6.25 7.86
N ALA A 133 -13.01 7.21 7.00
CA ALA A 133 -13.40 6.93 5.62
C ALA A 133 -12.25 6.32 4.81
N VAL A 134 -11.03 6.91 4.92
CA VAL A 134 -9.82 6.38 4.28
C VAL A 134 -9.47 5.01 4.86
N ALA A 135 -9.51 4.83 6.18
CA ALA A 135 -9.23 3.55 6.80
C ALA A 135 -10.21 2.46 6.34
N PHE A 136 -11.50 2.77 6.22
CA PHE A 136 -12.51 1.84 5.71
C PHE A 136 -12.25 1.43 4.26
N VAL A 137 -11.93 2.39 3.38
CA VAL A 137 -11.58 2.09 1.98
C VAL A 137 -10.33 1.24 1.89
N LEU A 138 -9.28 1.59 2.64
CA LEU A 138 -8.02 0.85 2.63
C LEU A 138 -8.13 -0.52 3.32
N ALA A 139 -9.12 -0.72 4.19
CA ALA A 139 -9.48 -2.03 4.71
C ALA A 139 -9.94 -2.98 3.60
N SER A 140 -10.30 -2.53 2.39
CA SER A 140 -10.61 -3.45 1.30
C SER A 140 -9.39 -4.25 0.81
N PHE A 141 -8.17 -3.82 1.15
CA PHE A 141 -6.93 -4.51 0.79
C PHE A 141 -6.89 -5.97 1.27
N PRO A 142 -7.05 -6.28 2.57
CA PRO A 142 -7.14 -7.66 3.02
C PRO A 142 -8.25 -8.46 2.36
N ILE A 143 -9.39 -7.84 2.05
CA ILE A 143 -10.48 -8.54 1.36
C ILE A 143 -10.07 -8.93 -0.06
N GLY A 144 -9.32 -8.07 -0.76
CA GLY A 144 -8.68 -8.41 -2.03
C GLY A 144 -7.71 -9.59 -1.89
N GLY A 145 -6.97 -9.66 -0.78
CA GLY A 145 -6.14 -10.81 -0.43
C GLY A 145 -6.94 -12.10 -0.22
N VAL A 146 -8.09 -12.05 0.45
CA VAL A 146 -9.03 -13.19 0.57
C VAL A 146 -9.55 -13.61 -0.80
N ALA A 147 -9.96 -12.65 -1.63
CA ALA A 147 -10.45 -12.91 -2.98
C ALA A 147 -9.36 -13.56 -3.85
N ALA A 148 -8.11 -13.11 -3.73
CA ALA A 148 -6.97 -13.73 -4.40
C ALA A 148 -6.71 -15.17 -3.91
N ALA A 149 -6.76 -15.41 -2.60
CA ALA A 149 -6.61 -16.75 -2.02
C ALA A 149 -7.71 -17.71 -2.50
N GLN A 150 -8.95 -17.22 -2.56
CA GLN A 150 -10.08 -18.02 -3.03
C GLN A 150 -9.98 -18.32 -4.53
N LEU A 151 -9.59 -17.32 -5.33
CA LEU A 151 -9.34 -17.51 -6.75
C LEU A 151 -8.22 -18.54 -6.97
N ALA A 152 -7.13 -18.44 -6.22
CA ALA A 152 -6.02 -19.40 -6.28
C ALA A 152 -6.47 -20.83 -5.91
N THR A 153 -7.33 -20.99 -4.89
CA THR A 153 -7.85 -22.30 -4.47
C THR A 153 -8.55 -23.04 -5.61
N PHE A 154 -9.27 -22.33 -6.48
CA PHE A 154 -9.99 -22.94 -7.60
C PHE A 154 -9.19 -23.02 -8.89
N MET A 155 -8.19 -22.15 -9.06
CA MET A 155 -7.49 -21.99 -10.33
C MET A 155 -6.13 -22.69 -10.36
N MET A 156 -5.46 -22.87 -9.21
CA MET A 156 -4.15 -23.51 -9.19
C MET A 156 -4.25 -25.00 -9.60
N PRO A 157 -3.32 -25.51 -10.42
CA PRO A 157 -2.06 -24.89 -10.85
C PRO A 157 -2.14 -24.01 -12.13
N ASN A 158 -3.33 -23.75 -12.69
CA ASN A 158 -3.53 -22.95 -13.92
C ASN A 158 -3.35 -21.44 -13.69
N TRP A 159 -2.14 -21.04 -13.27
CA TRP A 159 -1.81 -19.66 -12.88
C TRP A 159 -2.02 -18.62 -14.00
N ARG A 160 -1.82 -18.99 -15.28
CA ARG A 160 -2.09 -18.10 -16.42
C ARG A 160 -3.55 -17.67 -16.50
N LEU A 161 -4.47 -18.62 -16.34
CA LEU A 161 -5.91 -18.35 -16.36
C LEU A 161 -6.33 -17.50 -15.17
N MET A 162 -5.69 -17.69 -14.01
CA MET A 162 -5.90 -16.84 -12.84
C MET A 162 -5.57 -15.37 -13.12
N PHE A 163 -4.43 -15.07 -13.77
CA PHE A 163 -4.10 -13.69 -14.17
C PHE A 163 -5.06 -13.12 -15.22
N LEU A 164 -5.52 -13.94 -16.17
CA LEU A 164 -6.51 -13.50 -17.16
C LEU A 164 -7.82 -13.09 -16.49
N ILE A 165 -8.35 -13.95 -15.62
CA ILE A 165 -9.61 -13.71 -14.91
C ILE A 165 -9.47 -12.50 -13.99
N ALA A 166 -8.38 -12.40 -13.22
CA ALA A 166 -8.11 -11.26 -12.36
C ALA A 166 -8.09 -9.94 -13.17
N GLY A 167 -7.29 -9.89 -14.24
CA GLY A 167 -7.18 -8.70 -15.08
C GLY A 167 -8.50 -8.30 -15.70
N LEU A 168 -9.25 -9.24 -16.28
CA LEU A 168 -10.57 -8.96 -16.88
C LEU A 168 -11.62 -8.56 -15.84
N SER A 169 -11.57 -9.14 -14.64
CA SER A 169 -12.50 -8.80 -13.56
C SER A 169 -12.35 -7.35 -13.09
N ALA A 170 -11.17 -6.76 -13.26
CA ALA A 170 -10.93 -5.34 -13.04
C ALA A 170 -11.61 -4.40 -14.08
N ALA A 171 -12.32 -4.94 -15.07
CA ALA A 171 -13.28 -4.14 -15.85
C ALA A 171 -14.37 -3.51 -14.97
N LEU A 172 -14.81 -4.19 -13.91
CA LEU A 172 -15.79 -3.64 -12.96
C LEU A 172 -15.34 -2.32 -12.32
N PRO A 173 -14.17 -2.24 -11.64
CA PRO A 173 -13.67 -0.99 -11.07
C PRO A 173 -13.39 0.08 -12.14
N LEU A 174 -12.99 -0.31 -13.36
CA LEU A 174 -12.88 0.64 -14.48
C LEU A 174 -14.23 1.27 -14.84
N LEU A 175 -15.30 0.47 -14.95
CA LEU A 175 -16.65 0.98 -15.23
C LEU A 175 -17.16 1.87 -14.08
N ILE A 176 -16.88 1.50 -12.82
CA ILE A 176 -17.19 2.34 -11.65
C ILE A 176 -16.50 3.70 -11.78
N ALA A 177 -15.20 3.73 -12.08
CA ALA A 177 -14.45 4.97 -12.24
C ALA A 177 -14.96 5.81 -13.43
N ILE A 178 -15.33 5.19 -14.56
CA ILE A 178 -15.84 5.89 -15.74
C ILE A 178 -17.22 6.51 -15.48
N PHE A 179 -18.15 5.74 -14.93
CA PHE A 179 -19.57 6.13 -14.88
C PHE A 179 -19.98 6.79 -13.57
N LEU A 180 -19.39 6.41 -12.44
CA LEU A 180 -19.85 6.86 -11.12
C LEU A 180 -18.99 7.99 -10.55
N PHE A 181 -17.70 8.02 -10.87
CA PHE A 181 -16.81 9.06 -10.36
C PHE A 181 -16.94 10.33 -11.20
N LYS A 182 -17.08 11.46 -10.51
CA LYS A 182 -16.96 12.81 -11.04
C LYS A 182 -15.61 13.37 -10.64
N GLU A 183 -15.11 14.33 -11.41
CA GLU A 183 -13.87 15.02 -11.04
C GLU A 183 -14.04 15.74 -9.69
N SER A 184 -12.96 15.81 -8.91
CA SER A 184 -13.01 16.40 -7.58
C SER A 184 -13.27 17.90 -7.64
N ALA A 185 -14.30 18.37 -6.92
CA ALA A 185 -14.63 19.79 -6.83
C ALA A 185 -13.48 20.58 -6.18
N VAL A 186 -12.82 20.00 -5.16
CA VAL A 186 -11.66 20.62 -4.50
C VAL A 186 -10.51 20.80 -5.50
N TRP A 187 -10.22 19.77 -6.30
CA TRP A 187 -9.19 19.86 -7.33
C TRP A 187 -9.54 20.90 -8.40
N GLN A 188 -10.80 20.97 -8.83
CA GLN A 188 -11.26 21.96 -9.81
C GLN A 188 -11.11 23.40 -9.28
N GLU A 189 -11.50 23.64 -8.02
CA GLU A 189 -11.33 24.94 -7.37
C GLU A 189 -9.87 25.33 -7.21
N GLU A 190 -8.99 24.39 -6.82
CA GLU A 190 -7.56 24.64 -6.72
C GLU A 190 -6.94 24.93 -8.09
N ARG A 191 -7.31 24.17 -9.13
CA ARG A 191 -6.81 24.37 -10.49
C ARG A 191 -7.24 25.72 -11.08
N ALA A 192 -8.45 26.18 -10.75
CA ALA A 192 -8.94 27.50 -11.16
C ALA A 192 -8.16 28.66 -10.52
N LYS A 193 -7.57 28.45 -9.33
CA LYS A 193 -6.77 29.44 -8.61
C LYS A 193 -5.29 29.48 -9.02
N ARG A 194 -4.78 28.46 -9.72
CA ARG A 194 -3.36 28.37 -10.12
C ARG A 194 -3.08 29.21 -11.36
N GLU A 195 -2.00 30.00 -11.32
CA GLU A 195 -1.50 30.69 -12.49
C GLU A 195 -1.07 29.70 -13.61
N PRO A 196 -1.14 30.11 -14.89
CA PRO A 196 -0.64 29.30 -16.00
C PRO A 196 0.86 29.01 -15.82
N GLY A 197 1.23 27.74 -15.63
CA GLY A 197 2.64 27.31 -15.47
C GLY A 197 3.09 27.02 -14.03
N GLU A 198 2.27 27.32 -13.00
CA GLU A 198 2.62 26.98 -11.62
C GLU A 198 2.39 25.48 -11.34
N ASN A 199 3.49 24.71 -11.35
CA ASN A 199 3.51 23.29 -11.03
C ASN A 199 4.13 23.07 -9.64
N ALA A 200 3.63 22.07 -8.92
CA ALA A 200 4.26 21.63 -7.67
C ALA A 200 5.69 21.15 -7.95
N ASN A 201 6.68 21.71 -7.23
CA ASN A 201 8.09 21.39 -7.43
C ASN A 201 8.58 20.41 -6.35
N LEU A 202 9.09 19.25 -6.76
CA LEU A 202 9.64 18.21 -5.86
C LEU A 202 10.80 18.73 -5.01
N ASN A 203 11.54 19.73 -5.50
CA ASN A 203 12.67 20.32 -4.77
C ASN A 203 12.24 20.98 -3.45
N GLU A 204 10.95 21.33 -3.28
CA GLU A 204 10.43 21.87 -2.03
C GLU A 204 10.48 20.87 -0.88
N LEU A 205 10.42 19.56 -1.17
CA LEU A 205 10.49 18.49 -0.16
C LEU A 205 11.86 18.40 0.52
N PHE A 206 12.90 18.93 -0.11
CA PHE A 206 14.28 18.87 0.35
C PHE A 206 14.81 20.22 0.85
N LYS A 207 13.94 21.24 0.98
CA LYS A 207 14.31 22.51 1.58
C LYS A 207 14.56 22.37 3.10
N PRO A 208 15.43 23.22 3.69
CA PRO A 208 15.64 23.27 5.13
C PRO A 208 14.31 23.40 5.89
N GLY A 209 14.11 22.57 6.92
CA GLY A 209 12.87 22.49 7.70
C GLY A 209 11.90 21.38 7.29
N ILE A 210 11.87 20.98 6.01
CA ILE A 210 10.98 19.91 5.50
C ILE A 210 11.77 18.63 5.19
N ALA A 211 13.02 18.76 4.74
CA ALA A 211 13.86 17.62 4.34
C ALA A 211 13.95 16.50 5.39
N ARG A 212 14.09 16.86 6.67
CA ARG A 212 14.14 15.89 7.78
C ARG A 212 12.84 15.07 7.86
N VAL A 213 11.69 15.73 7.75
CA VAL A 213 10.38 15.07 7.76
C VAL A 213 10.25 14.14 6.57
N THR A 214 10.63 14.60 5.36
CA THR A 214 10.63 13.79 4.14
C THR A 214 11.48 12.53 4.31
N ILE A 215 12.72 12.65 4.80
CA ILE A 215 13.64 11.52 4.97
C ILE A 215 13.10 10.51 5.97
N PHE A 216 12.71 10.95 7.17
CA PHE A 216 12.21 10.01 8.19
C PHE A 216 10.87 9.39 7.79
N ALA A 217 9.97 10.14 7.13
CA ALA A 217 8.71 9.60 6.62
C ALA A 217 8.95 8.55 5.53
N SER A 218 9.88 8.79 4.61
CA SER A 218 10.29 7.81 3.62
C SER A 218 10.91 6.57 4.28
N LEU A 219 11.79 6.72 5.27
CA LEU A 219 12.40 5.59 5.99
C LEU A 219 11.37 4.73 6.73
N VAL A 220 10.38 5.37 7.37
CA VAL A 220 9.27 4.67 8.03
C VAL A 220 8.45 3.90 7.00
N ALA A 221 8.12 4.52 5.87
CA ALA A 221 7.39 3.86 4.78
C ALA A 221 8.20 2.70 4.18
N THR A 222 9.50 2.88 3.93
CA THR A 222 10.41 1.83 3.46
C THR A 222 10.41 0.66 4.42
N ALA A 223 10.64 0.89 5.72
CA ALA A 223 10.70 -0.18 6.71
C ALA A 223 9.37 -0.96 6.76
N ALA A 224 8.24 -0.26 6.80
CA ALA A 224 6.92 -0.89 6.81
C ALA A 224 6.67 -1.74 5.56
N PHE A 225 7.01 -1.23 4.37
CA PHE A 225 6.81 -1.96 3.13
C PHE A 225 7.80 -3.09 2.90
N VAL A 226 9.07 -2.94 3.30
CA VAL A 226 10.08 -4.01 3.25
C VAL A 226 9.60 -5.19 4.09
N ALA A 227 9.17 -4.93 5.32
CA ALA A 227 8.66 -5.96 6.20
C ALA A 227 7.37 -6.58 5.67
N TYR A 228 6.42 -5.76 5.23
CA TYR A 228 5.14 -6.23 4.68
C TYR A 228 5.31 -7.09 3.43
N TYR A 229 5.90 -6.54 2.37
CA TYR A 229 6.01 -7.26 1.09
C TYR A 229 6.99 -8.41 1.17
N GLY A 230 8.12 -8.22 1.87
CA GLY A 230 9.06 -9.30 2.10
C GLY A 230 8.42 -10.51 2.78
N ALA A 231 7.61 -10.30 3.83
CA ALA A 231 6.89 -11.39 4.49
C ALA A 231 5.74 -11.93 3.63
N SER A 232 4.85 -11.05 3.13
CA SER A 232 3.63 -11.46 2.44
C SER A 232 3.85 -12.21 1.13
N THR A 233 4.99 -11.96 0.44
CA THR A 233 5.32 -12.65 -0.81
C THR A 233 5.61 -14.13 -0.58
N TRP A 234 6.30 -14.45 0.51
CA TRP A 234 6.76 -15.80 0.81
C TRP A 234 5.91 -16.54 1.84
N LEU A 235 4.94 -15.86 2.45
CA LEU A 235 4.12 -16.45 3.50
C LEU A 235 3.32 -17.69 3.03
N PRO A 236 2.72 -17.73 1.82
CA PRO A 236 2.09 -18.95 1.33
C PRO A 236 3.10 -20.10 1.20
N SER A 237 4.27 -19.83 0.61
CA SER A 237 5.36 -20.80 0.48
C SER A 237 5.87 -21.31 1.82
N TYR A 238 5.99 -20.44 2.83
CA TYR A 238 6.33 -20.83 4.20
C TYR A 238 5.33 -21.83 4.78
N LEU A 239 4.02 -21.54 4.66
CA LEU A 239 2.97 -22.41 5.18
C LEU A 239 2.92 -23.76 4.45
N GLU A 240 3.14 -23.76 3.14
CA GLU A 240 3.14 -24.98 2.34
C GLU A 240 4.41 -25.82 2.59
N THR A 241 5.58 -25.21 2.45
CA THR A 241 6.87 -25.92 2.40
C THR A 241 7.46 -26.22 3.78
N GLU A 242 7.35 -25.30 4.75
CA GLU A 242 7.94 -25.48 6.09
C GLU A 242 6.91 -25.94 7.13
N ARG A 243 5.64 -25.60 6.94
CA ARG A 243 4.55 -26.06 7.81
C ARG A 243 3.78 -27.26 7.26
N GLY A 244 4.09 -27.69 6.04
CA GLY A 244 3.51 -28.90 5.43
C GLY A 244 2.00 -28.80 5.22
N LEU A 245 1.45 -27.59 5.10
CA LEU A 245 0.02 -27.39 4.89
C LEU A 245 -0.35 -27.63 3.43
N GLU A 246 -1.43 -28.38 3.21
CA GLU A 246 -2.03 -28.54 1.89
C GLU A 246 -2.51 -27.17 1.33
N PRO A 247 -2.50 -26.94 0.00
CA PRO A 247 -2.96 -25.68 -0.59
C PRO A 247 -4.32 -25.16 -0.09
N HIS A 248 -5.29 -26.05 0.17
CA HIS A 248 -6.58 -25.64 0.73
C HIS A 248 -6.43 -25.03 2.14
N ALA A 249 -5.64 -25.67 3.01
CA ALA A 249 -5.36 -25.16 4.35
C ALA A 249 -4.57 -23.85 4.30
N VAL A 250 -3.59 -23.71 3.40
CA VAL A 250 -2.87 -22.45 3.18
C VAL A 250 -3.85 -21.30 2.85
N GLY A 251 -4.82 -21.55 1.96
CA GLY A 251 -5.89 -20.60 1.65
C GLY A 251 -6.72 -20.19 2.88
N GLN A 252 -7.07 -21.15 3.75
CA GLN A 252 -7.78 -20.86 5.00
C GLN A 252 -6.95 -20.00 5.97
N PHE A 253 -5.67 -20.32 6.16
CA PHE A 253 -4.76 -19.54 7.00
C PHE A 253 -4.63 -18.09 6.49
N MET A 254 -4.45 -17.93 5.18
CA MET A 254 -4.40 -16.62 4.54
C MET A 254 -5.70 -15.86 4.70
N THR A 255 -6.84 -16.56 4.65
CA THR A 255 -8.16 -15.94 4.86
C THR A 255 -8.28 -15.38 6.28
N TRP A 256 -7.98 -16.18 7.29
CA TRP A 256 -8.02 -15.76 8.69
C TRP A 256 -7.09 -14.60 8.99
N LEU A 257 -5.86 -14.67 8.48
CA LEU A 257 -4.87 -13.59 8.55
C LEU A 257 -5.43 -12.28 7.96
N ASN A 258 -5.98 -12.32 6.74
CA ASN A 258 -6.53 -11.13 6.10
C ASN A 258 -7.75 -10.57 6.85
N LEU A 259 -8.61 -11.42 7.43
CA LEU A 259 -9.71 -10.97 8.28
C LEU A 259 -9.21 -10.26 9.54
N GLY A 260 -8.13 -10.76 10.16
CA GLY A 260 -7.44 -10.07 11.25
C GLY A 260 -6.95 -8.69 10.84
N MET A 261 -6.29 -8.59 9.68
CA MET A 261 -5.86 -7.32 9.11
C MET A 261 -7.04 -6.38 8.84
N PHE A 262 -8.14 -6.86 8.26
CA PHE A 262 -9.36 -6.08 8.03
C PHE A 262 -9.88 -5.45 9.32
N ALA A 263 -10.04 -6.27 10.37
CA ALA A 263 -10.43 -5.79 11.69
C ALA A 263 -9.44 -4.75 12.24
N GLY A 264 -8.14 -4.97 12.01
CA GLY A 264 -7.07 -4.03 12.31
C GLY A 264 -7.28 -2.65 11.70
N TYR A 265 -7.56 -2.57 10.39
CA TYR A 265 -7.84 -1.30 9.71
C TYR A 265 -9.01 -0.52 10.32
N ILE A 266 -10.09 -1.21 10.67
CA ILE A 266 -11.26 -0.56 11.27
C ILE A 266 -10.93 -0.07 12.69
N VAL A 267 -10.33 -0.94 13.52
CA VAL A 267 -10.02 -0.60 14.92
C VAL A 267 -8.96 0.48 15.01
N PHE A 268 -7.87 0.39 14.25
CA PHE A 268 -6.81 1.40 14.27
C PHE A 268 -7.23 2.71 13.62
N GLY A 269 -8.14 2.68 12.64
CA GLY A 269 -8.77 3.90 12.11
C GLY A 269 -9.50 4.68 13.21
N TRP A 270 -10.28 3.99 14.05
CA TRP A 270 -10.93 4.60 15.21
C TRP A 270 -9.94 4.98 16.33
N LEU A 271 -8.97 4.10 16.62
CA LEU A 271 -7.98 4.32 17.66
C LEU A 271 -7.12 5.55 17.35
N ALA A 272 -6.76 5.76 16.08
CA ALA A 272 -5.99 6.92 15.63
C ALA A 272 -6.68 8.26 15.92
N ASP A 273 -8.02 8.30 15.89
CA ASP A 273 -8.77 9.51 16.28
C ASP A 273 -8.71 9.75 17.79
N LYS A 274 -8.59 8.69 18.60
CA LYS A 274 -8.59 8.77 20.07
C LYS A 274 -7.21 9.08 20.67
N ILE A 275 -6.16 8.41 20.19
CA ILE A 275 -4.81 8.51 20.75
C ILE A 275 -3.83 9.26 19.85
N GLY A 276 -4.29 9.69 18.66
CA GLY A 276 -3.47 10.31 17.62
C GLY A 276 -2.82 9.28 16.69
N LYS A 277 -2.74 9.63 15.41
CA LYS A 277 -2.24 8.76 14.32
C LYS A 277 -0.81 8.25 14.54
N LYS A 278 0.09 9.10 15.07
CA LYS A 278 1.48 8.69 15.38
C LYS A 278 1.51 7.55 16.39
N ASN A 279 0.71 7.64 17.45
CA ASN A 279 0.68 6.62 18.50
C ASN A 279 0.03 5.33 18.00
N ALA A 280 -1.05 5.45 17.22
CA ALA A 280 -1.65 4.29 16.56
C ALA A 280 -0.67 3.59 15.62
N LEU A 281 0.12 4.33 14.83
CA LEU A 281 1.18 3.79 13.98
C LEU A 281 2.28 3.10 14.79
N LEU A 282 2.72 3.68 15.91
CA LEU A 282 3.74 3.05 16.77
C LEU A 282 3.23 1.69 17.29
N ILE A 283 2.00 1.63 17.80
CA ILE A 283 1.39 0.38 18.28
C ILE A 283 1.31 -0.65 17.14
N ALA A 284 0.89 -0.23 15.94
CA ALA A 284 0.83 -1.08 14.76
C ALA A 284 2.21 -1.64 14.36
N MET A 285 3.24 -0.79 14.31
CA MET A 285 4.59 -1.21 13.92
C MET A 285 5.25 -2.12 14.96
N PHE A 286 5.17 -1.77 16.25
CA PHE A 286 5.73 -2.61 17.32
C PHE A 286 4.97 -3.92 17.48
N GLY A 287 3.63 -3.90 17.41
CA GLY A 287 2.80 -5.10 17.47
C GLY A 287 3.13 -6.07 16.32
N SER A 288 3.23 -5.56 15.09
CA SER A 288 3.65 -6.37 13.94
C SER A 288 5.08 -6.89 14.10
N GLY A 289 6.00 -6.04 14.57
CA GLY A 289 7.40 -6.39 14.74
C GLY A 289 7.69 -7.43 15.81
N VAL A 290 6.84 -7.56 16.83
CA VAL A 290 6.95 -8.60 17.88
C VAL A 290 6.24 -9.89 17.47
N LEU A 291 5.02 -9.78 16.92
CA LEU A 291 4.19 -10.95 16.63
C LEU A 291 4.63 -11.70 15.36
N MET A 292 5.23 -11.01 14.39
CA MET A 292 5.69 -11.64 13.15
C MET A 292 6.86 -12.63 13.37
N PRO A 293 7.93 -12.31 14.12
CA PRO A 293 8.94 -13.29 14.49
C PRO A 293 8.36 -14.47 15.28
N LEU A 294 7.40 -14.20 16.18
CA LEU A 294 6.71 -15.25 16.93
C LEU A 294 5.96 -16.21 15.99
N TYR A 295 5.31 -15.68 14.95
CA TYR A 295 4.66 -16.49 13.91
C TYR A 295 5.63 -17.37 13.12
N GLY A 296 6.87 -16.90 12.92
CA GLY A 296 7.93 -17.66 12.27
C GLY A 296 8.47 -18.83 13.09
N ILE A 297 8.42 -18.76 14.42
CA ILE A 297 8.99 -19.80 15.31
C ILE A 297 7.97 -20.82 15.82
N VAL A 298 6.68 -20.47 15.84
CA VAL A 298 5.61 -21.37 16.31
C VAL A 298 5.42 -22.53 15.31
N THR A 299 5.44 -23.76 15.82
CA THR A 299 5.25 -24.99 15.05
C THR A 299 3.85 -25.60 15.20
N ASP A 300 3.15 -25.30 16.31
CA ASP A 300 1.81 -25.81 16.55
C ASP A 300 0.80 -25.17 15.59
N GLN A 301 0.11 -25.98 14.80
CA GLN A 301 -0.78 -25.52 13.74
C GLN A 301 -2.00 -24.76 14.28
N SER A 302 -2.52 -25.15 15.46
CA SER A 302 -3.67 -24.48 16.09
C SER A 302 -3.28 -23.11 16.60
N VAL A 303 -2.12 -22.99 17.26
CA VAL A 303 -1.57 -21.71 17.71
C VAL A 303 -1.24 -20.81 16.52
N LEU A 304 -0.63 -21.36 15.47
CA LEU A 304 -0.33 -20.64 14.23
C LEU A 304 -1.61 -20.04 13.62
N LEU A 305 -2.70 -20.81 13.55
CA LEU A 305 -3.96 -20.36 12.97
C LEU A 305 -4.53 -19.12 13.69
N TRP A 306 -4.45 -19.07 15.01
CA TRP A 306 -4.97 -17.94 15.80
C TRP A 306 -3.99 -16.78 15.94
N LEU A 307 -2.68 -17.06 15.92
CA LEU A 307 -1.65 -16.04 15.92
C LEU A 307 -1.64 -15.25 14.60
N GLY A 308 -2.01 -15.89 13.48
CA GLY A 308 -2.13 -15.29 12.16
C GLY A 308 -2.96 -14.00 12.12
N PRO A 309 -4.27 -14.06 12.41
CA PRO A 309 -5.13 -12.89 12.51
C PRO A 309 -4.61 -11.84 13.50
N LEU A 310 -4.05 -12.28 14.63
CA LEU A 310 -3.58 -11.37 15.67
C LEU A 310 -2.37 -10.56 15.22
N TYR A 311 -1.38 -11.16 14.56
CA TYR A 311 -0.25 -10.38 14.04
C TYR A 311 -0.71 -9.48 12.89
N ALA A 312 -1.58 -9.99 12.01
CA ALA A 312 -2.08 -9.26 10.85
C ALA A 312 -2.97 -8.07 11.24
N PHE A 313 -3.66 -8.14 12.39
CA PHE A 313 -4.39 -7.03 13.00
C PHE A 313 -3.53 -5.79 13.21
N PHE A 314 -2.23 -5.96 13.51
CA PHE A 314 -1.30 -4.84 13.66
C PHE A 314 -0.72 -4.36 12.31
N MET A 315 -0.90 -5.09 11.20
CA MET A 315 -0.37 -4.75 9.87
C MET A 315 -1.23 -3.71 9.12
N THR A 316 -1.72 -2.70 9.83
CA THR A 316 -2.67 -1.69 9.32
C THR A 316 -2.01 -0.35 8.94
N PHE A 317 -0.68 -0.30 8.92
CA PHE A 317 0.09 0.94 8.74
C PHE A 317 -0.28 1.74 7.47
N ALA A 318 -0.63 1.09 6.36
CA ALA A 318 -0.94 1.79 5.11
C ALA A 318 -2.22 2.64 5.21
N GLY A 319 -3.19 2.19 6.03
CA GLY A 319 -4.41 2.92 6.35
C GLY A 319 -4.11 4.22 7.09
N LEU A 320 -3.21 4.11 8.07
CA LEU A 320 -2.78 5.22 8.90
C LEU A 320 -1.87 6.19 8.14
N PHE A 321 -1.01 5.71 7.24
CA PHE A 321 -0.17 6.53 6.36
C PHE A 321 -0.99 7.48 5.49
N GLY A 322 -2.13 7.04 4.96
CA GLY A 322 -2.98 7.84 4.08
C GLY A 322 -3.46 9.15 4.72
N SER A 323 -3.61 9.16 6.04
CA SER A 323 -4.03 10.34 6.79
C SER A 323 -2.90 11.02 7.57
N TYR A 324 -1.84 10.30 7.94
CA TYR A 324 -0.73 10.82 8.73
C TYR A 324 0.32 11.51 7.85
N LEU A 325 0.75 10.89 6.75
CA LEU A 325 1.85 11.41 5.94
C LEU A 325 1.54 12.79 5.37
N GLY A 326 0.30 13.03 4.94
CA GLY A 326 -0.11 14.35 4.44
C GLY A 326 -0.11 15.46 5.50
N GLU A 327 -0.33 15.13 6.77
CA GLU A 327 -0.36 16.12 7.85
C GLU A 327 1.04 16.57 8.28
N LEU A 328 2.08 15.83 7.89
CA LEU A 328 3.47 16.18 8.15
C LEU A 328 3.98 17.32 7.26
N PHE A 329 3.27 17.63 6.17
CA PHE A 329 3.68 18.59 5.16
C PHE A 329 2.78 19.83 5.14
N PRO A 330 3.33 21.02 4.82
CA PRO A 330 2.54 22.23 4.58
C PRO A 330 1.47 22.01 3.51
N THR A 331 0.33 22.69 3.63
CA THR A 331 -0.84 22.52 2.73
C THR A 331 -0.47 22.57 1.25
N ARG A 332 0.44 23.48 0.84
CA ARG A 332 0.89 23.65 -0.55
C ARG A 332 1.55 22.42 -1.16
N ILE A 333 2.27 21.63 -0.35
CA ILE A 333 3.04 20.45 -0.81
C ILE A 333 2.55 19.15 -0.18
N ARG A 334 1.37 19.17 0.44
CA ARG A 334 0.81 18.06 1.23
C ARG A 334 0.67 16.77 0.42
N ALA A 335 -0.01 16.86 -0.72
CA ALA A 335 -0.27 15.70 -1.58
C ALA A 335 1.04 15.15 -2.15
N THR A 336 1.92 16.03 -2.63
CA THR A 336 3.23 15.69 -3.18
C THR A 336 4.13 15.02 -2.14
N GLY A 337 4.20 15.54 -0.91
CA GLY A 337 5.02 14.97 0.16
C GLY A 337 4.51 13.59 0.63
N ALA A 338 3.20 13.45 0.82
CA ALA A 338 2.60 12.16 1.18
C ALA A 338 2.80 11.10 0.08
N GLY A 339 2.54 11.47 -1.18
CA GLY A 339 2.73 10.59 -2.33
C GLY A 339 4.19 10.20 -2.54
N PHE A 340 5.13 11.15 -2.38
CA PHE A 340 6.57 10.90 -2.50
C PHE A 340 7.05 9.91 -1.43
N THR A 341 6.79 10.21 -0.16
CA THR A 341 7.27 9.38 0.96
C THR A 341 6.71 7.96 0.91
N PHE A 342 5.43 7.82 0.60
CA PHE A 342 4.78 6.51 0.46
C PHE A 342 5.36 5.70 -0.71
N ASN A 343 5.44 6.29 -1.92
CA ASN A 343 5.86 5.56 -3.11
C ASN A 343 7.36 5.32 -3.17
N VAL A 344 8.20 6.24 -2.68
CA VAL A 344 9.64 5.97 -2.53
C VAL A 344 9.86 4.84 -1.54
N GLY A 345 9.13 4.84 -0.42
CA GLY A 345 9.15 3.73 0.53
C GLY A 345 8.80 2.39 -0.13
N ARG A 346 7.71 2.38 -0.90
CA ARG A 346 7.24 1.22 -1.65
C ARG A 346 8.23 0.77 -2.74
N GLY A 347 8.84 1.72 -3.45
CA GLY A 347 9.84 1.44 -4.48
C GLY A 347 11.13 0.84 -3.91
N ILE A 348 11.65 1.38 -2.80
CA ILE A 348 12.83 0.79 -2.14
C ILE A 348 12.50 -0.62 -1.61
N SER A 349 11.28 -0.83 -1.12
CA SER A 349 10.84 -2.16 -0.69
C SER A 349 10.76 -3.21 -1.79
N ALA A 350 10.89 -2.80 -3.06
CA ALA A 350 10.85 -3.73 -4.17
C ALA A 350 11.91 -4.83 -4.06
N PHE A 351 13.06 -4.53 -3.47
CA PHE A 351 14.11 -5.54 -3.28
C PHE A 351 13.83 -6.49 -2.12
N ALA A 352 12.82 -6.24 -1.28
CA ALA A 352 12.55 -7.04 -0.10
C ALA A 352 12.18 -8.50 -0.42
N PRO A 353 11.29 -8.81 -1.37
CA PRO A 353 11.03 -10.20 -1.75
C PRO A 353 12.27 -10.93 -2.25
N MET A 354 13.12 -10.27 -3.05
CA MET A 354 14.39 -10.85 -3.51
C MET A 354 15.35 -11.12 -2.34
N ILE A 355 15.56 -10.13 -1.46
CA ILE A 355 16.48 -10.23 -0.31
C ILE A 355 16.00 -11.33 0.64
N LEU A 356 14.72 -11.33 1.02
CA LEU A 356 14.17 -12.32 1.93
C LEU A 356 14.03 -13.71 1.28
N GLY A 357 13.84 -13.78 -0.04
CA GLY A 357 13.94 -15.04 -0.79
C GLY A 357 15.36 -15.61 -0.77
N GLY A 358 16.38 -14.75 -0.82
CA GLY A 358 17.78 -15.14 -0.64
C GLY A 358 18.09 -15.63 0.78
N VAL A 359 17.55 -14.95 1.80
CA VAL A 359 17.62 -15.42 3.20
C VAL A 359 16.96 -16.79 3.32
N ALA A 360 15.79 -16.98 2.72
CA ALA A 360 15.08 -18.24 2.74
C ALA A 360 15.87 -19.37 2.04
N ALA A 361 16.48 -19.09 0.89
CA ALA A 361 17.32 -20.04 0.17
C ALA A 361 18.57 -20.45 0.97
N ALA A 362 19.15 -19.53 1.74
CA ALA A 362 20.32 -19.81 2.57
C ALA A 362 19.98 -20.45 3.93
N THR A 363 18.77 -20.23 4.44
CA THR A 363 18.37 -20.62 5.81
C THR A 363 16.96 -21.22 5.84
N SER A 364 15.93 -20.38 5.96
CA SER A 364 14.51 -20.75 5.99
C SER A 364 13.62 -19.53 5.74
N PHE A 365 12.40 -19.74 5.23
CA PHE A 365 11.36 -18.73 5.17
C PHE A 365 10.99 -18.19 6.56
N ALA A 366 11.01 -19.03 7.61
CA ALA A 366 10.85 -18.60 8.99
C ALA A 366 11.85 -17.50 9.38
N ALA A 367 13.13 -17.63 8.99
CA ALA A 367 14.15 -16.60 9.23
C ALA A 367 13.81 -15.28 8.51
N GLY A 368 13.26 -15.37 7.29
CA GLY A 368 12.75 -14.21 6.55
C GLY A 368 11.66 -13.45 7.31
N LEU A 369 10.71 -14.15 7.95
CA LEU A 369 9.67 -13.53 8.79
C LEU A 369 10.25 -12.85 10.03
N VAL A 370 11.26 -13.45 10.66
CA VAL A 370 11.97 -12.82 11.80
C VAL A 370 12.64 -11.52 11.36
N VAL A 371 13.37 -11.53 10.24
CA VAL A 371 14.01 -10.34 9.69
C VAL A 371 12.97 -9.25 9.37
N ALA A 372 11.86 -9.61 8.74
CA ALA A 372 10.77 -8.67 8.46
C ALA A 372 10.20 -8.05 9.75
N GLY A 373 10.01 -8.84 10.81
CA GLY A 373 9.60 -8.35 12.13
C GLY A 373 10.57 -7.33 12.72
N LEU A 374 11.88 -7.61 12.67
CA LEU A 374 12.91 -6.68 13.13
C LEU A 374 12.91 -5.37 12.33
N VAL A 375 12.65 -5.43 11.02
CA VAL A 375 12.51 -4.24 10.18
C VAL A 375 11.28 -3.40 10.58
N PHE A 376 10.16 -4.03 10.96
CA PHE A 376 9.02 -3.30 11.53
C PHE A 376 9.39 -2.56 12.82
N LEU A 377 10.14 -3.19 13.73
CA LEU A 377 10.63 -2.55 14.96
C LEU A 377 11.51 -1.34 14.64
N LEU A 378 12.44 -1.49 13.68
CA LEU A 378 13.28 -0.40 13.22
C LEU A 378 12.47 0.76 12.63
N GLY A 379 11.44 0.46 11.84
CA GLY A 379 10.50 1.46 11.34
C GLY A 379 9.75 2.20 12.47
N GLY A 380 9.35 1.48 13.52
CA GLY A 380 8.80 2.07 14.74
C GLY A 380 9.78 3.03 15.43
N VAL A 381 11.07 2.69 15.48
CA VAL A 381 12.13 3.57 15.99
C VAL A 381 12.28 4.83 15.13
N PHE A 382 12.31 4.71 13.79
CA PHE A 382 12.34 5.88 12.90
C PHE A 382 11.11 6.79 13.09
N LEU A 383 9.94 6.21 13.33
CA LEU A 383 8.71 6.94 13.56
C LEU A 383 8.75 7.80 14.83
N LEU A 384 9.54 7.43 15.84
CA LEU A 384 9.71 8.24 17.06
C LEU A 384 10.25 9.64 16.74
N PHE A 385 11.09 9.78 15.70
CA PHE A 385 11.70 11.04 15.27
C PHE A 385 10.78 11.93 14.44
N LEU A 386 9.61 11.45 14.02
CA LEU A 386 8.60 12.27 13.33
C LEU A 386 7.74 13.04 14.34
N PRO A 387 7.27 14.25 14.01
CA PRO A 387 6.39 15.01 14.90
C PRO A 387 5.03 14.32 15.04
N LYS A 388 4.32 14.57 16.15
CA LYS A 388 2.88 14.27 16.18
C LYS A 388 2.22 15.15 15.12
N ALA A 389 1.31 14.60 14.34
CA ALA A 389 0.53 15.40 13.40
C ALA A 389 -0.14 16.55 14.16
N PRO A 390 -0.12 17.79 13.65
CA PRO A 390 -0.75 18.91 14.34
C PRO A 390 -2.24 18.61 14.51
N SER A 391 -2.68 18.40 15.76
CA SER A 391 -4.09 18.44 16.10
C SER A 391 -4.56 19.88 15.93
N ASP A 392 -5.36 20.13 14.90
CA ASP A 392 -6.04 21.39 14.58
C ASP A 392 -5.16 22.58 14.10
N VAL A 393 -5.24 22.82 12.78
CA VAL A 393 -5.32 24.07 11.98
C VAL A 393 -4.69 25.41 12.44
N LYS A 394 -4.21 25.62 13.67
CA LYS A 394 -3.71 26.93 14.14
C LYS A 394 -2.19 27.08 14.25
N ALA A 395 -1.39 26.02 14.19
CA ALA A 395 0.01 26.11 14.64
C ALA A 395 1.07 26.48 13.58
N VAL A 396 0.73 26.67 12.29
CA VAL A 396 1.74 27.00 11.25
C VAL A 396 1.79 28.50 10.92
N THR A 397 0.85 29.30 11.43
CA THR A 397 0.82 30.75 11.18
C THR A 397 1.55 31.57 12.25
N GLU A 398 1.88 31.01 13.42
CA GLU A 398 2.44 31.79 14.54
C GLU A 398 3.97 31.73 14.65
N THR A 399 4.65 30.82 13.94
CA THR A 399 6.12 30.74 14.01
C THR A 399 6.84 31.69 13.04
N SER A 400 6.13 32.34 12.12
CA SER A 400 6.70 33.38 11.25
C SER A 400 6.46 34.80 11.77
N THR A 401 5.48 35.03 12.65
CA THR A 401 5.17 36.36 13.20
C THR A 401 5.98 36.71 14.45
N LEU A 402 6.50 35.73 15.20
CA LEU A 402 7.27 36.00 16.43
C LEU A 402 8.76 36.30 16.25
N LYS A 403 9.27 36.31 15.00
CA LYS A 403 10.65 36.75 14.69
C LYS A 403 10.73 38.12 14.00
N GLY A 404 9.61 38.84 13.92
CA GLY A 404 9.49 40.08 13.16
C GLY A 404 9.28 41.37 13.99
N VAL A 405 9.50 41.36 15.31
CA VAL A 405 9.48 42.60 16.10
C VAL A 405 10.92 43.06 16.34
N LYS A 406 11.45 43.81 15.37
CA LYS A 406 12.50 44.79 15.65
C LYS A 406 11.84 45.92 16.44
N THR A 407 12.28 46.11 17.68
CA THR A 407 12.13 47.37 18.40
C THR A 407 13.06 48.40 17.75
N ASP A 408 12.50 49.31 16.97
CA ASP A 408 13.09 50.60 16.60
C ASP A 408 12.05 51.67 16.93
N ALA A 409 12.22 52.31 18.11
CA ALA A 409 11.86 53.69 18.48
C ALA A 409 11.95 53.84 20.01
#